data_AF-A0A1Z8Q9C3-F1
#
_entry.id   AF-A0A1Z8Q9C3-F1
#
_cell.length_a   1.000
_cell.length_b   1.000
_cell.length_c   1.000
_cell.angle_alpha   90.00
_cell.angle_beta   90.00
_cell.angle_gamma   90.00
#
_symmetry.space_group_name_H-M   'P 1'
#
loop_
_entity.id
_entity.type
_entity.pdbx_description
1 polymer ?
#
loop_
_entity_poly.entity_id
_entity_poly.type
_entity_poly.pdbx_seq_one_letter_code
_entity_poly.pdbx_strand_id
1 'polypeptide(L)' 'MGAVKNHMMGIEEDIFAIPGLESKCGECEVIGEFEDFVLKALSLTSTFDIEIAKELVHDMWNEFWGKYI' A
#
# COMPACT_ATOMS: atom_id res chain seq x y z
N MET A 1 11.49 -15.66 14.98
CA MET A 1 10.92 -14.61 14.09
C MET A 1 11.54 -14.84 12.71
N GLY A 2 11.05 -15.66 11.79
CA GLY A 2 9.73 -16.23 11.52
C GLY A 2 9.40 -15.78 10.09
N ALA A 3 9.87 -16.52 9.07
CA ALA A 3 10.01 -16.06 7.67
C ALA A 3 8.84 -15.23 7.10
N VAL A 4 7.61 -15.52 7.52
CA VAL A 4 6.40 -14.76 7.17
C VAL A 4 6.49 -13.29 7.57
N LYS A 5 6.99 -12.96 8.76
CA LYS A 5 7.15 -11.58 9.22
C LYS A 5 8.16 -10.82 8.36
N ASN A 6 9.24 -11.47 7.94
CA ASN A 6 10.21 -10.86 7.04
C ASN A 6 9.63 -10.62 5.65
N HIS A 7 8.78 -11.53 5.17
CA HIS A 7 8.08 -11.37 3.90
C HIS A 7 7.10 -10.20 3.92
N MET A 8 6.29 -10.08 4.98
CA MET A 8 5.38 -8.95 5.18
C MET A 8 6.13 -7.62 5.17
N MET A 9 7.20 -7.49 5.96
CA MET A 9 8.03 -6.27 5.98
C MET A 9 8.65 -5.98 4.61
N GLY A 10 9.05 -7.00 3.85
CA GLY A 10 9.59 -6.81 2.50
C GLY A 10 8.56 -6.18 1.56
N ILE A 11 7.31 -6.63 1.60
CA ILE A 11 6.22 -6.02 0.82
C ILE A 11 5.98 -4.58 1.27
N GLU A 12 5.93 -4.32 2.58
CA GLU A 12 5.75 -2.97 3.11
C GLU A 12 6.86 -2.02 2.64
N GLU A 13 8.14 -2.45 2.73
CA GLU A 13 9.28 -1.69 2.23
C GLU A 13 9.20 -1.45 0.72
N ASP A 14 8.81 -2.45 -0.06
CA ASP A 14 8.61 -2.33 -1.50
C ASP A 14 7.51 -1.31 -1.84
N ILE A 15 6.42 -1.26 -1.05
CA ILE A 15 5.37 -0.25 -1.20
C ILE A 15 5.94 1.14 -0.98
N PHE A 16 6.66 1.37 0.12
CA PHE A 16 7.29 2.67 0.41
C PHE A 16 8.34 3.08 -0.63
N ALA A 17 8.94 2.12 -1.33
CA ALA A 17 9.87 2.39 -2.42
C ALA A 17 9.20 2.81 -3.74
N ILE A 18 7.86 2.75 -3.85
CA ILE A 18 7.14 3.13 -5.07
C ILE A 18 7.32 4.64 -5.35
N PRO A 19 7.88 5.02 -6.51
CA PRO A 19 8.03 6.42 -6.87
C PRO A 19 6.69 7.14 -6.98
N GLY A 20 6.56 8.27 -6.28
CA GLY A 20 5.35 9.10 -6.32
C GLY A 20 4.18 8.57 -5.48
N LEU A 21 4.40 7.58 -4.60
CA LEU A 21 3.36 7.01 -3.74
C LEU A 21 2.59 8.07 -2.93
N GLU A 22 3.30 8.95 -2.22
CA GLU A 22 2.68 10.00 -1.40
C GLU A 22 1.86 10.99 -2.25
N SER A 23 2.42 11.41 -3.41
CA SER A 23 1.70 12.29 -4.33
C SER A 23 0.44 11.61 -4.86
N LYS A 24 0.53 10.32 -5.20
CA LYS A 24 -0.61 9.54 -5.68
C LYS A 24 -1.71 9.43 -4.63
N CYS A 25 -1.36 9.22 -3.36
CA CYS A 25 -2.31 9.18 -2.25
C CYS A 25 -3.17 10.45 -2.15
N GLY A 26 -2.57 11.63 -2.38
CA GLY A 26 -3.28 12.92 -2.37
C GLY A 26 -3.99 13.28 -3.67
N GLU A 27 -3.64 12.65 -4.80
CA GLU A 27 -4.29 12.85 -6.11
C GLU A 27 -5.54 11.99 -6.30
N CYS A 28 -5.58 10.82 -5.66
CA CYS A 28 -6.68 9.88 -5.76
C CYS A 28 -7.93 10.42 -5.04
N GLU A 29 -9.10 10.24 -5.66
CA GLU A 29 -10.39 10.67 -5.07
C GLU A 29 -10.97 9.58 -4.16
N VAL A 30 -10.65 8.33 -4.45
CA VAL A 30 -11.12 7.16 -3.70
C VAL A 30 -9.97 6.19 -3.46
N ILE A 31 -10.02 5.50 -2.31
CA ILE A 31 -8.99 4.54 -1.89
C ILE A 31 -8.75 3.43 -2.91
N GLY A 32 -9.78 3.00 -3.63
CA GLY A 32 -9.66 1.96 -4.65
C GLY A 32 -8.70 2.30 -5.79
N GLU A 33 -8.58 3.58 -6.16
CA GLU A 33 -7.59 4.01 -7.17
C GLU A 33 -6.15 3.90 -6.65
N PHE A 34 -5.98 4.19 -5.36
CA PHE A 34 -4.68 4.12 -4.69
C PHE A 34 -4.24 2.67 -4.47
N GLU A 35 -5.15 1.79 -4.05
CA GLU A 35 -4.93 0.33 -4.00
C GLU A 35 -4.50 -0.20 -5.37
N ASP A 36 -5.25 0.12 -6.43
CA ASP A 36 -4.97 -0.34 -7.79
C ASP A 36 -3.58 0.10 -8.27
N PHE A 37 -3.15 1.31 -7.92
CA PHE A 37 -1.83 1.82 -8.24
C PHE A 37 -0.72 0.99 -7.59
N VAL A 38 -0.84 0.72 -6.29
CA VAL A 38 0.16 -0.05 -5.54
C VAL A 38 0.23 -1.50 -6.02
N LEU A 39 -0.92 -2.14 -6.21
CA LEU A 39 -0.97 -3.52 -6.70
C LEU A 39 -0.37 -3.67 -8.10
N LYS A 40 -0.62 -2.70 -8.99
CA LYS A 40 -0.01 -2.67 -10.34
C LYS A 40 1.49 -2.41 -10.28
N ALA A 41 1.95 -1.51 -9.41
CA ALA A 41 3.37 -1.18 -9.28
C ALA A 41 4.22 -2.38 -8.83
N LEU A 42 3.70 -3.17 -7.89
CA LEU A 42 4.40 -4.35 -7.35
C LEU A 42 4.06 -5.65 -8.06
N SER A 43 3.13 -5.64 -9.02
CA SER A 43 2.69 -6.83 -9.76
C SER A 43 2.29 -8.00 -8.84
N LEU A 44 1.66 -7.68 -7.70
CA LEU A 44 1.26 -8.68 -6.71
C LEU A 44 0.12 -9.54 -7.25
N THR A 45 0.28 -10.86 -7.18
CA THR A 45 -0.69 -11.84 -7.71
C THR A 45 -1.19 -12.81 -6.64
N SER A 46 -0.45 -12.97 -5.55
CA SER A 46 -0.85 -13.81 -4.42
C SER A 46 -1.88 -13.09 -3.57
N THR A 47 -2.97 -13.79 -3.20
CA THR A 47 -3.99 -13.25 -2.28
C THR A 47 -3.37 -12.76 -0.98
N PHE A 48 -2.39 -13.49 -0.45
CA PHE A 48 -1.71 -13.12 0.79
C PHE A 48 -0.93 -11.79 0.66
N ASP A 49 -0.21 -11.60 -0.44
CA ASP A 49 0.58 -10.38 -0.65
C ASP A 49 -0.33 -9.17 -0.91
N ILE A 50 -1.44 -9.40 -1.62
CA ILE A 50 -2.47 -8.38 -1.88
C ILE A 50 -3.11 -7.91 -0.59
N GLU A 51 -3.41 -8.82 0.35
CA GLU A 51 -3.99 -8.45 1.65
C GLU A 51 -3.02 -7.59 2.47
N ILE A 52 -1.74 -7.96 2.53
CA ILE A 52 -0.69 -7.17 3.20
C ILE A 52 -0.62 -5.77 2.59
N ALA A 53 -0.57 -5.69 1.26
CA ALA A 53 -0.48 -4.40 0.57
C ALA A 53 -1.71 -3.51 0.80
N LYS A 54 -2.91 -4.09 0.77
CA LYS A 54 -4.16 -3.36 1.04
C LYS A 54 -4.22 -2.83 2.46
N GLU A 55 -3.79 -3.62 3.45
CA GLU A 55 -3.78 -3.20 4.85
C GLU A 55 -2.90 -1.96 5.04
N LEU A 56 -1.66 -1.99 4.53
CA LEU A 56 -0.77 -0.83 4.60
C LEU A 56 -1.32 0.38 3.83
N VAL A 57 -1.83 0.17 2.62
CA VAL A 57 -2.41 1.24 1.79
C VAL A 57 -3.60 1.91 2.49
N HIS A 58 -4.44 1.15 3.17
CA HIS A 58 -5.54 1.67 3.97
C HIS A 58 -5.05 2.52 5.13
N ASP A 59 -4.03 2.07 5.85
CA ASP A 59 -3.46 2.84 6.96
C ASP A 59 -2.86 4.15 6.45
N MET A 60 -2.11 4.13 5.35
CA MET A 60 -1.55 5.33 4.73
C MET A 60 -2.63 6.30 4.26
N TRP A 61 -3.68 5.79 3.62
CA TRP A 61 -4.82 6.58 3.17
C TRP A 61 -5.52 7.27 4.34
N ASN A 62 -5.83 6.51 5.39
CA ASN A 62 -6.49 7.01 6.58
C ASN A 62 -5.61 8.02 7.33
N GLU A 63 -4.29 7.81 7.38
CA GLU A 63 -3.38 8.78 8.01
C GLU A 63 -3.31 10.09 7.20
N PHE A 64 -3.31 10.01 5.87
CA PHE A 64 -3.28 11.18 5.01
C PHE A 64 -4.60 11.95 5.06
N TRP A 65 -5.72 11.29 4.75
CA TRP A 65 -7.03 11.92 4.62
C TRP A 65 -7.74 12.13 5.96
N GLY A 66 -7.44 11.33 6.98
CA GLY A 66 -7.98 11.51 8.33
C GLY A 66 -7.55 12.82 9.00
N LYS A 67 -6.51 13.50 8.49
CA LYS A 67 -6.12 14.85 8.92
C LYS A 67 -7.05 15.95 8.37
N TYR A 68 -7.89 15.63 7.40
CA TYR A 68 -8.79 16.57 6.71
C TYR A 68 -10.28 16.33 7.04
N ILE A 69 -10.58 15.37 7.91
CA ILE A 69 -11.91 15.09 8.48
C ILE A 69 -12.01 15.77 9.85
#